data_AF-A0A7S3ZVU5-F1
#
_entry.id   AF-A0A7S3ZVU5-F1
#
_cell.length_a   1.000
_cell.length_b   1.000
_cell.length_c   1.000
_cell.angle_alpha   90.00
_cell.angle_beta   90.00
_cell.angle_gamma   90.00
#
_symmetry.space_group_name_H-M   'P 1'
#
loop_
_entity.id
_entity.type
_entity.pdbx_description
1 polymer ?
#
loop_
_entity_poly.entity_id
_entity_poly.type
_entity_poly.pdbx_seq_one_letter_code
_entity_poly.pdbx_strand_id
1 'polypeptide(L)'
;MSHLSHYRELSTKKVQDAIHRLKQEGGVIIRSQSPVMAGINDDARVWNKKWKEEVRLGIIPYYMFIARDTGAQAYFNVPLVRAQKLYSEAIRSTSGLCRTARGPSMSCTPGKVEVVGVQEVQGTEAFVLRFLQCRDDEWIGKVFFAKFDPKAIWYDDLEPLPGMSLPWEEAGLPRPCVDEPCQVEWMDEFLEPVYPLEVV
;
A
#
# COMPACT_ATOMS: atom_id res chain seq x y z
N MET A 1 3.86 -3.48 16.63
CA MET A 1 4.09 -3.81 15.21
C MET A 1 5.46 -4.43 15.07
N SER A 2 5.60 -5.52 14.32
CA SER A 2 6.90 -6.13 14.01
C SER A 2 7.38 -5.68 12.64
N HIS A 3 8.70 -5.55 12.50
CA HIS A 3 9.38 -5.28 11.23
C HIS A 3 10.19 -6.50 10.87
N LEU A 4 9.67 -7.27 9.91
CA LEU A 4 10.30 -8.49 9.42
C LEU A 4 10.45 -8.34 7.92
N SER A 5 11.65 -8.39 7.37
CA SER A 5 11.87 -8.10 5.94
C SER A 5 12.06 -9.33 5.08
N HIS A 6 12.50 -10.44 5.66
CA HIS A 6 12.81 -11.66 4.94
C HIS A 6 12.40 -12.90 5.74
N TYR A 7 11.95 -13.97 5.06
CA TYR A 7 11.55 -15.22 5.72
C TYR A 7 12.68 -15.89 6.54
N ARG A 8 13.94 -15.53 6.27
CA ARG A 8 15.11 -16.03 7.03
C ARG A 8 15.10 -15.52 8.47
N GLU A 9 14.58 -14.32 8.72
CA GLU A 9 14.47 -13.77 10.07
C GLU A 9 13.58 -14.65 10.96
N LEU A 10 12.57 -15.30 10.38
CA LEU A 10 11.64 -16.21 11.05
C LEU A 10 12.18 -17.64 11.22
N SER A 11 13.32 -17.97 10.61
CA SER A 11 13.80 -19.35 10.53
C SER A 11 14.47 -19.85 11.81
N THR A 12 14.94 -18.94 12.67
CA THR A 12 15.69 -19.33 13.87
C THR A 12 14.75 -19.75 14.99
N LYS A 13 15.17 -20.77 15.76
CA LYS A 13 14.44 -21.24 16.95
C LYS A 13 14.21 -20.12 17.96
N LYS A 14 15.21 -19.26 18.16
CA LYS A 14 15.13 -18.09 19.05
C LYS A 14 13.98 -17.14 18.68
N VAL A 15 13.82 -16.83 17.39
CA VAL A 15 12.73 -15.97 16.92
C VAL A 15 11.38 -16.66 17.05
N GLN A 16 11.30 -17.95 16.70
CA GLN A 16 10.06 -18.73 16.82
C GLN A 16 9.60 -18.86 18.28
N ASP A 17 10.52 -19.07 19.21
CA ASP A 17 10.23 -19.15 20.64
C ASP A 17 9.77 -17.79 21.19
N ALA A 18 10.40 -16.70 20.76
CA ALA A 18 9.96 -15.35 21.14
C ALA A 18 8.53 -15.07 20.64
N ILE A 19 8.21 -15.42 19.39
CA ILE A 19 6.86 -15.28 18.82
C ILE A 19 5.86 -16.14 19.62
N HIS A 20 6.22 -17.38 19.94
CA HIS A 20 5.37 -18.28 20.71
C HIS A 20 5.04 -17.68 22.09
N ARG A 21 6.05 -17.25 22.84
CA ARG A 21 5.88 -16.66 24.18
C ARG A 21 5.05 -15.39 24.15
N LEU A 22 5.34 -14.46 23.24
CA LEU A 22 4.55 -13.23 23.09
C LEU A 22 3.07 -13.52 22.85
N LYS A 23 2.75 -14.55 22.07
CA LYS A 23 1.37 -14.91 21.75
C LYS A 23 0.69 -15.70 22.88
N GLN A 24 1.32 -16.76 23.38
CA GLN A 24 0.70 -17.70 24.32
C GLN A 24 0.74 -17.20 25.76
N GLU A 25 1.86 -16.63 26.19
CA GLU A 25 2.04 -16.13 27.56
C GLU A 25 1.58 -14.67 27.66
N GLY A 26 1.91 -13.87 26.64
CA GLY A 26 1.62 -12.42 26.64
C GLY A 26 0.27 -12.02 26.04
N GLY A 27 -0.44 -12.93 25.37
CA GLY A 27 -1.71 -12.63 24.68
C GLY A 27 -1.57 -11.61 23.54
N VAL A 28 -0.36 -11.40 22.99
CA VAL A 28 -0.09 -10.33 22.02
C VAL A 28 -0.49 -10.72 20.61
N ILE A 29 -1.19 -9.83 19.91
CA ILE A 29 -1.43 -9.92 18.47
C ILE A 29 -0.26 -9.27 17.73
N ILE A 30 0.50 -10.09 17.01
CA ILE A 30 1.64 -9.62 16.22
C ILE A 30 1.19 -9.35 14.79
N ARG A 31 1.38 -8.11 14.33
CA ARG A 31 1.24 -7.71 12.93
C ARG A 31 2.62 -7.39 12.35
N SER A 32 2.87 -7.80 11.11
CA SER A 32 4.15 -7.61 10.42
C SER A 32 4.04 -6.64 9.26
N GLN A 33 5.02 -5.74 9.16
CA GLN A 33 5.18 -4.83 8.04
C GLN A 33 6.64 -4.81 7.58
N SER A 34 6.87 -4.52 6.30
CA SER A 34 8.22 -4.32 5.79
C SER A 34 8.24 -3.43 4.54
N PRO A 35 9.32 -2.65 4.35
CA PRO A 35 9.57 -2.07 3.06
C PRO A 35 9.92 -3.18 2.04
N VAL A 36 9.64 -2.92 0.77
CA VAL A 36 10.28 -3.61 -0.35
C VAL A 36 11.61 -2.92 -0.64
N MET A 37 12.69 -3.68 -0.71
CA MET A 37 14.06 -3.19 -0.84
C MET A 37 14.84 -4.05 -1.83
N ALA A 38 15.50 -3.38 -2.78
CA ALA A 38 16.35 -4.02 -3.77
C ALA A 38 17.47 -4.84 -3.11
N GLY A 39 17.68 -6.06 -3.60
CA GLY A 39 18.74 -6.96 -3.10
C GLY A 39 18.43 -7.63 -1.76
N ILE A 40 17.30 -7.32 -1.11
CA ILE A 40 16.88 -7.94 0.15
C ILE A 40 15.63 -8.78 -0.09
N ASN A 41 14.54 -8.16 -0.53
CA ASN A 41 13.23 -8.81 -0.64
C ASN A 41 12.44 -8.37 -1.89
N ASP A 42 13.11 -7.86 -2.93
CA ASP A 42 12.50 -7.47 -4.21
C ASP A 42 12.22 -8.67 -5.14
N ASP A 43 11.72 -9.77 -4.57
CA ASP A 43 11.31 -11.00 -5.27
C ASP A 43 9.98 -11.50 -4.69
N ALA A 44 8.98 -11.72 -5.55
CA ALA A 44 7.64 -12.15 -5.16
C ALA A 44 7.66 -13.48 -4.38
N ARG A 45 8.62 -14.37 -4.66
CA ARG A 45 8.78 -15.66 -3.96
C ARG A 45 9.24 -15.45 -2.52
N VAL A 46 10.06 -14.44 -2.26
CA VAL A 46 10.50 -14.07 -0.91
C VAL A 46 9.31 -13.62 -0.09
N TRP A 47 8.48 -12.72 -0.62
CA TRP A 47 7.24 -12.26 0.03
C TRP A 47 6.25 -13.39 0.26
N ASN A 48 6.04 -14.24 -0.75
CA ASN A 48 5.17 -15.41 -0.63
C ASN A 48 5.57 -16.32 0.54
N LYS A 49 6.86 -16.69 0.60
CA LYS A 49 7.39 -17.54 1.65
C LYS A 49 7.32 -16.87 3.01
N LYS A 50 7.66 -15.59 3.07
CA LYS A 50 7.60 -14.77 4.29
C LYS A 50 6.19 -14.71 4.87
N TRP A 51 5.19 -14.32 4.09
CA TRP A 51 3.81 -14.23 4.59
C TRP A 51 3.24 -15.59 5.01
N LYS A 52 3.57 -16.66 4.29
CA LYS A 52 3.19 -18.03 4.71
C LYS A 52 3.81 -18.40 6.06
N GLU A 53 5.09 -18.09 6.27
CA GLU A 53 5.75 -18.34 7.56
C GLU A 53 5.20 -17.46 8.68
N GLU A 54 4.90 -16.19 8.40
CA GLU A 54 4.21 -15.30 9.35
C GLU A 54 2.88 -15.90 9.78
N VAL A 55 2.02 -16.26 8.83
CA VAL A 55 0.71 -16.88 9.11
C VAL A 55 0.87 -18.20 9.87
N ARG A 56 1.84 -19.04 9.51
CA ARG A 56 2.14 -20.31 10.22
C ARG A 56 2.49 -20.07 11.69
N LEU A 57 3.24 -19.01 11.98
CA LEU A 57 3.59 -18.61 13.34
C LEU A 57 2.48 -17.78 14.01
N GLY A 58 1.38 -17.52 13.29
CA GLY A 58 0.23 -16.70 13.67
C GLY A 58 0.57 -15.23 13.90
N ILE A 59 1.52 -14.73 13.10
CA ILE A 59 1.70 -13.32 12.82
C ILE A 59 0.74 -12.94 11.68
N ILE A 60 0.12 -11.77 11.78
CA ILE A 60 -0.78 -11.25 10.75
C ILE A 60 0.02 -10.37 9.78
N PRO A 61 0.15 -10.74 8.49
CA PRO A 61 0.73 -9.86 7.47
C PRO A 61 -0.09 -8.57 7.36
N TYR A 62 0.56 -7.40 7.42
CA TYR A 62 -0.14 -6.12 7.47
C TYR A 62 0.22 -5.17 6.33
N TYR A 63 1.49 -4.80 6.16
CA TYR A 63 1.90 -3.91 5.07
C TYR A 63 3.14 -4.39 4.33
N MET A 64 3.07 -4.34 3.01
CA MET A 64 4.23 -4.14 2.14
C MET A 64 4.25 -2.66 1.77
N PHE A 65 5.34 -1.97 2.06
CA PHE A 65 5.44 -0.53 1.79
C PHE A 65 6.69 -0.20 0.96
N ILE A 66 6.67 0.96 0.31
CA ILE A 66 7.84 1.48 -0.38
C ILE A 66 8.75 2.13 0.66
N ALA A 67 10.06 1.90 0.59
CA ALA A 67 11.01 2.54 1.49
C ALA A 67 10.99 4.07 1.27
N ARG A 68 10.93 4.83 2.37
CA ARG A 68 10.98 6.30 2.31
C ARG A 68 12.35 6.74 1.79
N ASP A 69 12.37 7.88 1.11
CA ASP A 69 13.60 8.59 0.80
C ASP A 69 14.41 8.87 2.07
N THR A 70 15.54 8.19 2.19
CA THR A 70 16.54 8.29 3.26
C THR A 70 17.91 8.12 2.60
N GLY A 71 19.02 8.54 3.23
CA GLY A 71 20.33 8.65 2.56
C GLY A 71 20.89 7.40 1.84
N ALA A 72 20.31 6.21 2.01
CA ALA A 72 20.65 4.98 1.29
C ALA A 72 19.64 4.59 0.17
N GLN A 73 18.69 5.48 -0.18
CA GLN A 73 17.57 5.20 -1.08
C GLN A 73 18.03 4.69 -2.45
N ALA A 74 19.07 5.29 -3.03
CA ALA A 74 19.57 4.92 -4.36
C ALA A 74 20.04 3.46 -4.47
N TYR A 75 20.40 2.82 -3.34
CA TYR A 75 20.83 1.43 -3.33
C TYR A 75 19.68 0.43 -3.10
N PHE A 76 18.65 0.84 -2.36
CA PHE A 76 17.55 -0.05 -1.94
C PHE A 76 16.21 0.25 -2.62
N ASN A 77 16.12 1.28 -3.46
CA ASN A 77 14.87 1.68 -4.11
C ASN A 77 14.32 0.60 -5.04
N VAL A 78 13.00 0.57 -5.14
CA VAL A 78 12.26 -0.32 -6.03
C VAL A 78 11.20 0.55 -6.69
N PRO A 79 11.18 0.69 -8.03
CA PRO A 79 10.18 1.48 -8.72
C PRO A 79 8.75 1.02 -8.37
N LEU A 80 7.80 1.95 -8.33
CA LEU A 80 6.41 1.70 -7.95
C LEU A 80 5.79 0.57 -8.76
N VAL A 81 6.01 0.56 -10.08
CA VAL A 81 5.54 -0.50 -10.99
C VAL A 81 6.12 -1.87 -10.64
N ARG A 82 7.40 -1.94 -10.25
CA ARG A 82 8.05 -3.20 -9.84
C ARG A 82 7.48 -3.66 -8.51
N ALA A 83 7.33 -2.77 -7.54
CA ALA A 83 6.75 -3.09 -6.25
C ALA A 83 5.31 -3.62 -6.38
N GLN A 84 4.50 -3.00 -7.25
CA GLN A 84 3.12 -3.40 -7.50
C GLN A 84 3.06 -4.79 -8.15
N LYS A 85 3.94 -5.05 -9.12
CA LYS A 85 4.06 -6.37 -9.75
C LYS A 85 4.47 -7.45 -8.74
N LEU A 86 5.49 -7.19 -7.93
CA LEU A 86 5.96 -8.10 -6.89
C LEU A 86 4.86 -8.44 -5.88
N TYR A 87 4.13 -7.43 -5.41
CA TYR A 87 2.98 -7.60 -4.53
C TYR A 87 1.91 -8.47 -5.17
N SER A 88 1.48 -8.14 -6.39
CA SER A 88 0.45 -8.87 -7.14
C SER A 88 0.81 -10.34 -7.34
N GLU A 89 2.04 -10.63 -7.73
CA GLU A 89 2.55 -11.99 -7.94
C GLU A 89 2.63 -12.78 -6.62
N ALA A 90 3.09 -12.13 -5.54
CA ALA A 90 3.18 -12.75 -4.23
C ALA A 90 1.80 -13.09 -3.67
N ILE A 91 0.86 -12.14 -3.72
CA ILE A 91 -0.53 -12.31 -3.24
C ILE A 91 -1.24 -13.43 -4.01
N ARG A 92 -1.13 -13.45 -5.35
CA ARG A 92 -1.70 -14.50 -6.21
C ARG A 92 -1.25 -15.91 -5.79
N SER A 93 -0.02 -16.01 -5.29
CA SER A 93 0.62 -17.28 -4.92
C SER A 93 0.39 -17.68 -3.46
N THR A 94 -0.37 -16.89 -2.68
CA THR A 94 -0.69 -17.15 -1.26
C THR A 94 -2.14 -17.56 -1.03
N SER A 95 -2.41 -18.16 0.13
CA SER A 95 -3.78 -18.44 0.59
C SER A 95 -4.49 -17.14 1.00
N GLY A 96 -5.83 -17.20 1.12
CA GLY A 96 -6.64 -16.05 1.56
C GLY A 96 -6.19 -15.44 2.89
N LEU A 97 -5.63 -16.25 3.81
CA LEU A 97 -5.12 -15.79 5.11
C LEU A 97 -3.95 -14.80 4.99
N CYS A 98 -3.18 -14.85 3.92
CA CYS A 98 -2.07 -13.92 3.70
C CYS A 98 -2.54 -12.59 3.08
N ARG A 99 -3.76 -12.53 2.52
CA ARG A 99 -4.28 -11.37 1.77
C ARG A 99 -4.72 -10.21 2.67
N THR A 100 -4.45 -10.28 3.96
CA THR A 100 -4.56 -9.15 4.89
C THR A 100 -3.44 -8.13 4.70
N ALA A 101 -2.31 -8.54 4.11
CA ALA A 101 -1.24 -7.61 3.75
C ALA A 101 -1.73 -6.65 2.66
N ARG A 102 -1.68 -5.35 2.93
CA ARG A 102 -1.97 -4.29 1.96
C ARG A 102 -0.68 -3.77 1.33
N GLY A 103 -0.74 -3.33 0.09
CA GLY A 103 0.39 -2.69 -0.55
C GLY A 103 0.49 -2.89 -2.07
N PRO A 104 1.60 -2.42 -2.67
CA PRO A 104 2.62 -1.61 -2.01
C PRO A 104 2.06 -0.23 -1.63
N SER A 105 2.37 0.21 -0.42
CA SER A 105 1.89 1.50 0.09
C SER A 105 3.02 2.47 0.42
N MET A 106 2.75 3.76 0.33
CA MET A 106 3.64 4.86 0.71
C MET A 106 3.01 5.59 1.88
N SER A 107 3.73 5.74 2.98
CA SER A 107 3.32 6.65 4.07
C SER A 107 3.97 8.01 3.82
N CYS A 108 3.27 8.87 3.07
CA CYS A 108 3.72 10.17 2.60
C CYS A 108 2.93 11.33 3.25
N THR A 109 3.35 12.57 2.98
CA THR A 109 2.71 13.78 3.52
C THR A 109 1.22 13.88 3.19
N PRO A 110 0.76 13.56 1.95
CA PRO A 110 -0.67 13.60 1.63
C PRO A 110 -1.49 12.51 2.35
N GLY A 111 -0.84 11.51 2.92
CA GLY A 111 -1.50 10.35 3.54
C GLY A 111 -0.79 9.04 3.21
N LYS A 112 -1.45 7.93 3.54
CA LYS A 112 -1.02 6.61 3.11
C LYS A 112 -1.65 6.27 1.76
N VAL A 113 -0.84 6.19 0.72
CA VAL A 113 -1.26 5.89 -0.66
C VAL A 113 -0.86 4.48 -1.03
N GLU A 114 -1.75 3.72 -1.65
CA GLU A 114 -1.49 2.40 -2.23
C GLU A 114 -1.37 2.50 -3.75
N VAL A 115 -0.36 1.82 -4.32
CA VAL A 115 -0.29 1.61 -5.77
C VAL A 115 -1.13 0.38 -6.10
N VAL A 116 -2.30 0.60 -6.68
CA VAL A 116 -3.26 -0.46 -7.01
C VAL A 116 -2.79 -1.21 -8.26
N GLY A 117 -2.34 -0.48 -9.28
CA GLY A 117 -1.98 -1.04 -10.58
C GLY A 117 -1.55 0.03 -11.58
N VAL A 118 -1.38 -0.41 -12.83
CA VAL A 118 -1.19 0.45 -14.00
C VAL A 118 -2.30 0.12 -14.98
N GLN A 119 -2.95 1.14 -15.53
CA GLN A 119 -4.04 0.99 -16.49
C GLN A 119 -4.00 2.12 -17.51
N GLU A 120 -4.53 1.89 -18.71
CA GLU A 120 -4.76 2.96 -19.68
C GLU A 120 -6.00 3.76 -19.29
N VAL A 121 -5.84 5.09 -19.14
CA VAL A 121 -6.89 6.06 -18.82
C VAL A 121 -6.86 7.13 -19.89
N GLN A 122 -7.96 7.31 -20.63
CA GLN A 122 -8.07 8.27 -21.74
C GLN A 122 -6.92 8.13 -22.77
N GLY A 123 -6.52 6.90 -23.09
CA GLY A 123 -5.42 6.64 -24.04
C GLY A 123 -4.01 6.88 -23.48
N THR A 124 -3.87 7.14 -22.18
CA THR A 124 -2.58 7.36 -21.51
C THR A 124 -2.35 6.32 -20.43
N GLU A 125 -1.18 5.69 -20.39
CA GLU A 125 -0.81 4.80 -19.28
C GLU A 125 -0.73 5.59 -17.97
N ALA A 126 -1.42 5.09 -16.94
CA ALA A 126 -1.55 5.74 -15.65
C ALA A 126 -1.34 4.76 -14.51
N PHE A 127 -0.68 5.21 -13.45
CA PHE A 127 -0.79 4.58 -12.14
C PHE A 127 -2.20 4.79 -11.60
N VAL A 128 -2.81 3.70 -11.13
CA VAL A 128 -4.04 3.73 -10.34
C VAL A 128 -3.64 3.69 -8.87
N LEU A 129 -4.03 4.74 -8.14
CA LEU A 129 -3.60 4.96 -6.76
C LEU A 129 -4.82 5.12 -5.86
N ARG A 130 -4.71 4.72 -4.60
CA ARG A 130 -5.80 4.83 -3.63
C ARG A 130 -5.30 5.30 -2.28
N PHE A 131 -6.01 6.22 -1.65
CA PHE A 131 -5.75 6.59 -0.26
C PHE A 131 -6.26 5.50 0.69
N LEU A 132 -5.36 4.93 1.48
CA LEU A 132 -5.71 4.00 2.56
C LEU A 132 -6.00 4.73 3.86
N GLN A 133 -5.31 5.85 4.09
CA GLN A 133 -5.45 6.73 5.25
C GLN A 133 -5.08 8.14 4.81
N CYS A 134 -5.76 9.16 5.31
CA CYS A 134 -5.48 10.55 5.04
C CYS A 134 -5.84 11.38 6.29
N ARG A 135 -5.31 12.59 6.41
CA ARG A 135 -5.69 13.53 7.49
C ARG A 135 -7.12 14.00 7.33
N ASP A 136 -7.51 14.23 6.08
CA ASP A 136 -8.87 14.51 5.67
C ASP A 136 -9.54 13.17 5.34
N ASP A 137 -10.56 12.81 6.11
CA ASP A 137 -11.23 11.51 6.02
C ASP A 137 -12.05 11.35 4.74
N GLU A 138 -12.47 12.45 4.10
CA GLU A 138 -13.13 12.42 2.79
C GLU A 138 -12.24 11.81 1.70
N TRP A 139 -10.92 11.79 1.90
CA TRP A 139 -9.98 11.19 0.96
C TRP A 139 -9.80 9.69 1.17
N ILE A 140 -10.21 9.13 2.32
CA ILE A 140 -10.01 7.71 2.60
C ILE A 140 -10.82 6.88 1.61
N GLY A 141 -10.13 6.01 0.88
CA GLY A 141 -10.73 5.15 -0.14
C GLY A 141 -10.79 5.77 -1.54
N LYS A 142 -10.62 7.09 -1.69
CA LYS A 142 -10.63 7.76 -2.99
C LYS A 142 -9.51 7.24 -3.89
N VAL A 143 -9.86 7.04 -5.15
CA VAL A 143 -8.95 6.61 -6.21
C VAL A 143 -8.56 7.83 -7.03
N PHE A 144 -7.28 7.94 -7.37
CA PHE A 144 -6.77 8.96 -8.27
C PHE A 144 -5.77 8.36 -9.24
N PHE A 145 -5.45 9.11 -10.29
CA PHE A 145 -4.54 8.69 -11.34
C PHE A 145 -3.32 9.61 -11.39
N ALA A 146 -2.18 9.01 -11.72
CA ALA A 146 -0.96 9.73 -12.05
C ALA A 146 -0.41 9.15 -13.35
N LYS A 147 0.26 9.97 -14.15
CA LYS A 147 0.96 9.54 -15.35
C LYS A 147 1.95 8.43 -15.01
N PHE A 148 1.98 7.39 -15.84
CA PHE A 148 2.93 6.30 -15.66
C PHE A 148 4.36 6.77 -15.94
N ASP A 149 5.24 6.54 -14.97
CA ASP A 149 6.70 6.62 -15.13
C ASP A 149 7.31 5.31 -14.60
N PRO A 150 8.01 4.53 -15.44
CA PRO A 150 8.67 3.30 -14.99
C PRO A 150 9.79 3.53 -13.96
N LYS A 151 10.25 4.78 -13.78
CA LYS A 151 11.29 5.17 -12.82
C LYS A 151 10.75 5.78 -11.54
N ALA A 152 9.46 6.11 -11.46
CA ALA A 152 8.87 6.65 -10.24
C ALA A 152 9.07 5.67 -9.08
N ILE A 153 9.60 6.18 -7.98
CA ILE A 153 9.93 5.44 -6.76
C ILE A 153 9.07 5.96 -5.60
N TRP A 154 8.73 7.24 -5.59
CA TRP A 154 8.00 7.87 -4.50
C TRP A 154 6.86 8.77 -5.02
N TYR A 155 6.06 9.34 -4.12
CA TYR A 155 4.85 10.07 -4.50
C TYR A 155 5.12 11.42 -5.17
N ASP A 156 6.28 12.02 -4.88
CA ASP A 156 6.75 13.29 -5.44
C ASP A 156 7.37 13.13 -6.84
N ASP A 157 7.64 11.90 -7.28
CA ASP A 157 7.96 11.58 -8.68
C ASP A 157 6.70 11.56 -9.59
N LEU A 158 5.50 11.60 -9.01
CA LEU A 158 4.26 11.46 -9.77
C LEU A 158 3.89 12.76 -10.48
N GLU A 159 3.49 12.64 -11.74
CA GLU A 159 2.96 13.74 -12.56
C GLU A 159 1.46 13.53 -12.83
N PRO A 160 0.66 14.60 -12.98
CA PRO A 160 -0.72 14.48 -13.40
C PRO A 160 -0.84 13.96 -14.85
N LEU A 161 -1.98 13.34 -15.16
CA LEU A 161 -2.37 13.09 -16.54
C LEU A 161 -2.71 14.41 -17.27
N PRO A 162 -2.65 14.45 -18.62
CA PRO A 162 -3.06 15.63 -19.38
C PRO A 162 -4.48 16.10 -19.01
N GLY A 163 -4.62 17.37 -18.65
CA GLY A 163 -5.91 17.96 -18.25
C GLY A 163 -6.40 17.58 -16.84
N MET A 164 -5.63 16.77 -16.10
CA MET A 164 -5.93 16.38 -14.73
C MET A 164 -4.97 17.05 -13.75
N SER A 165 -5.23 16.80 -12.47
CA SER A 165 -4.52 17.43 -11.37
C SER A 165 -4.30 16.40 -10.26
N LEU A 166 -3.13 16.41 -9.60
CA LEU A 166 -2.85 15.48 -8.50
C LEU A 166 -3.61 15.91 -7.23
N PRO A 167 -3.93 14.99 -6.30
CA PRO A 167 -4.68 15.33 -5.09
C PRO A 167 -3.99 16.28 -4.11
N TRP A 168 -2.73 16.70 -4.34
CA TRP A 168 -1.98 17.54 -3.41
C TRP A 168 -1.38 18.79 -4.05
N GLU A 169 -1.08 19.78 -3.21
CA GLU A 169 -0.36 21.01 -3.57
C GLU A 169 1.16 20.87 -3.36
N GLU A 170 1.93 21.95 -3.59
CA GLU A 170 3.38 22.02 -3.32
C GLU A 170 3.74 21.63 -1.89
N ALA A 171 2.85 21.91 -0.92
CA ALA A 171 3.03 21.53 0.48
C ALA A 171 2.78 20.03 0.76
N GLY A 172 2.36 19.24 -0.23
CA GLY A 172 2.01 17.83 -0.08
C GLY A 172 0.75 17.61 0.77
N LEU A 173 -0.09 18.63 0.94
CA LEU A 173 -1.39 18.52 1.60
C LEU A 173 -2.47 18.19 0.56
N PRO A 174 -3.44 17.32 0.89
CA PRO A 174 -4.59 17.10 0.04
C PRO A 174 -5.31 18.41 -0.25
N ARG A 175 -5.69 18.64 -1.50
CA ARG A 175 -6.54 19.77 -1.90
C ARG A 175 -7.96 19.30 -2.18
N PRO A 176 -9.00 20.09 -1.84
CA PRO A 176 -10.35 19.82 -2.29
C PRO A 176 -10.41 19.73 -3.82
N CYS A 177 -11.24 18.84 -4.37
CA CYS A 177 -11.57 18.86 -5.80
C CYS A 177 -12.35 20.15 -6.07
N VAL A 178 -11.67 21.18 -6.57
CA VAL A 178 -12.36 22.32 -7.14
C VAL A 178 -12.71 21.93 -8.57
N ASP A 179 -14.01 21.90 -8.89
CA ASP A 179 -14.62 21.66 -10.22
C ASP A 179 -15.10 20.24 -10.57
N GLU A 180 -14.93 19.23 -9.71
CA GLU A 180 -15.68 17.96 -9.79
C GLU A 180 -16.25 17.62 -8.40
N PRO A 181 -17.56 17.30 -8.27
CA PRO A 181 -18.12 16.85 -7.01
C PRO A 181 -17.26 15.68 -6.52
N CYS A 182 -16.96 15.68 -5.22
CA CYS A 182 -16.09 14.65 -4.71
C CYS A 182 -16.69 13.28 -5.03
N GLN A 183 -15.86 12.23 -5.25
CA GLN A 183 -16.36 10.88 -5.58
C GLN A 183 -17.51 10.43 -4.65
N VAL A 184 -17.54 10.93 -3.40
CA VAL A 184 -18.58 10.65 -2.41
C VAL A 184 -19.91 11.34 -2.76
N GLU A 185 -19.92 12.63 -3.06
CA GLU A 185 -21.14 13.38 -3.41
C GLU A 185 -21.84 12.78 -4.64
N TRP A 186 -21.08 12.48 -5.69
CA TRP A 186 -21.64 11.83 -6.87
C TRP A 186 -22.17 10.42 -6.58
N MET A 187 -21.51 9.67 -5.69
CA MET A 187 -22.00 8.37 -5.27
C MET A 187 -23.29 8.50 -4.45
N ASP A 188 -23.41 9.50 -3.59
CA ASP A 188 -24.61 9.74 -2.78
C ASP A 188 -25.81 10.12 -3.66
N GLU A 189 -25.62 10.97 -4.68
CA GLU A 189 -26.66 11.27 -5.69
C GLU A 189 -27.17 9.99 -6.40
N PHE A 190 -26.29 9.03 -6.67
CA PHE A 190 -26.65 7.75 -7.29
C PHE A 190 -27.29 6.77 -6.29
N LEU A 191 -26.93 6.88 -5.02
CA LEU A 191 -27.42 5.99 -3.96
C LEU A 191 -28.79 6.44 -3.45
N GLU A 192 -29.06 7.74 -3.33
CA GLU A 192 -30.32 8.29 -2.81
C GLU A 192 -31.59 7.63 -3.41
N PRO A 193 -31.70 7.38 -4.74
CA PRO A 193 -32.89 6.75 -5.32
C PRO A 193 -33.00 5.24 -5.06
N VAL A 194 -31.90 4.57 -4.71
CA VAL A 194 -31.80 3.10 -4.59
C VAL A 194 -31.73 2.65 -3.13
N TYR A 195 -31.10 3.46 -2.30
CA TYR A 195 -30.91 3.29 -0.86
C TYR A 195 -31.05 4.67 -0.21
N PRO A 196 -32.26 5.03 0.27
CA PRO A 196 -32.45 6.27 1.02
C PRO A 196 -31.53 6.24 2.23
N LEU A 197 -30.54 7.12 2.26
CA LEU A 197 -29.66 7.27 3.40
C LEU A 197 -30.51 7.93 4.50
N GLU A 198 -31.02 7.12 5.44
CA GLU A 198 -31.55 7.66 6.69
C GLU A 198 -30.37 8.28 7.43
N VAL A 199 -30.29 9.61 7.40
CA VAL A 199 -29.32 10.36 8.20
C VAL A 199 -29.65 10.10 9.67
N VAL A 200 -28.83 9.28 10.33
CA VAL A 200 -28.88 9.04 11.79
C VAL A 200 -28.10 10.12 12.52
#